data_AF-A0A7G6T243-F1
#
_entry.id   AF-A0A7G6T243-F1
#
_cell.length_a   1.000
_cell.length_b   1.000
_cell.length_c   1.000
_cell.angle_alpha   90.00
_cell.angle_beta   90.00
_cell.angle_gamma   90.00
#
_symmetry.space_group_name_H-M   'P 1'
#
loop_
_entity.id
_entity.type
_entity.pdbx_description
1 polymer ?
#
loop_
_entity_poly.entity_id
_entity_poly.type
_entity_poly.pdbx_seq_one_letter_code
_entity_poly.pdbx_strand_id
1 'polypeptide(L)'
;MLSRDLHAFAAFVIFLCTLTCPGIAQADYSTPHAEVVCQPGHDVALVRFTMTVDEEPIVYRQLPASADQGLSVTPTLGQSNCTMANGWTIRLRDGQEQAFGYGMGGGDPPAFFSLWIAKRKILSRRQWKPGYGADEDPWLIGIVIRPDRLSYCSVAASDKAPEKGEITCKDEPFQLNRHKVDHIEYAAPGSRPPIGTILLERGTTEPRLCRKLLRLRPKGFQSVSTTINDTANVFPVETAGQDLNVATIEVSPGVLRKLVRWSGTNHYFDGDLMLLAPVTADPSRILKESMLDDDGDTFSADKLPLGWSVIAGHMPGLYPGVSWRYVHFDTQRIDGELYLLAQPTGWQERPTAILIQPLADGFKSVCIFQRVEPHF
;
A
#
# COMPACT_ATOMS: atom_id res chain seq x y z
N MET A 1 -8.03 30.89 65.78
CA MET A 1 -7.32 29.78 65.11
C MET A 1 -8.27 29.06 64.15
N LEU A 2 -8.67 29.71 63.05
CA LEU A 2 -9.70 29.20 62.14
C LEU A 2 -9.44 29.65 60.68
N SER A 3 -8.15 29.81 60.31
CA SER A 3 -7.74 30.37 59.01
C SER A 3 -6.81 29.44 58.21
N ARG A 4 -6.52 28.22 58.69
CA ARG A 4 -5.60 27.28 58.03
C ARG A 4 -6.26 26.20 57.17
N ASP A 5 -7.59 26.04 57.23
CA ASP A 5 -8.28 24.92 56.55
C ASP A 5 -8.91 25.26 55.20
N LEU A 6 -9.10 26.54 54.86
CA LEU A 6 -9.73 26.92 53.59
C LEU A 6 -8.88 26.55 52.36
N HIS A 7 -7.55 26.58 52.49
CA HIS A 7 -6.64 26.28 51.38
C HIS A 7 -6.52 24.77 51.14
N ALA A 8 -6.56 23.97 52.21
CA ALA A 8 -6.55 22.50 52.11
C ALA A 8 -7.87 21.99 51.50
N PHE A 9 -9.00 22.59 51.86
CA PHE A 9 -10.29 22.24 51.28
C PHE A 9 -10.37 22.60 49.78
N ALA A 10 -9.89 23.79 49.39
CA ALA A 10 -9.84 24.18 47.98
C ALA A 10 -8.92 23.27 47.14
N ALA A 11 -7.74 22.92 47.66
CA ALA A 11 -6.82 22.00 46.99
C ALA A 11 -7.43 20.60 46.84
N PHE A 12 -8.14 20.11 47.86
CA PHE A 12 -8.83 18.82 47.82
C PHE A 12 -9.97 18.83 46.79
N VAL A 13 -10.76 19.91 46.70
CA VAL A 13 -11.83 20.05 45.70
C VAL A 13 -11.26 20.10 44.29
N ILE A 14 -10.16 20.84 44.05
CA ILE A 14 -9.51 20.89 42.73
C ILE A 14 -8.97 19.50 42.35
N PHE A 15 -8.32 18.80 43.28
CA PHE A 15 -7.80 17.45 43.04
C PHE A 15 -8.91 16.44 42.76
N LEU A 16 -10.04 16.53 43.49
CA LEU A 16 -11.22 15.72 43.24
C LEU A 16 -11.81 16.02 41.85
N CYS A 17 -11.90 17.30 41.44
CA CYS A 17 -12.37 17.70 40.12
C CYS A 17 -11.44 17.24 38.98
N THR A 18 -10.12 17.15 39.21
CA THR A 18 -9.18 16.59 38.21
C THR A 18 -9.21 15.06 38.15
N LEU A 19 -9.64 14.39 39.23
CA LEU A 19 -9.79 12.93 39.28
C LEU A 19 -11.16 12.46 38.80
N THR A 20 -12.21 13.29 38.92
CA THR A 20 -13.52 13.04 38.32
C THR A 20 -13.50 13.46 36.85
N CYS A 21 -12.76 12.66 36.08
CA CYS A 21 -12.88 12.47 34.64
C CYS A 21 -12.81 13.72 33.76
N PRO A 22 -11.60 14.18 33.37
CA PRO A 22 -11.45 14.44 31.96
C PRO A 22 -11.82 13.12 31.26
N GLY A 23 -12.93 13.11 30.52
CA GLY A 23 -13.18 12.02 29.57
C GLY A 23 -11.89 11.81 28.79
N ILE A 24 -11.49 10.54 28.62
CA ILE A 24 -10.28 10.23 27.84
C ILE A 24 -10.44 11.01 26.53
N ALA A 25 -9.55 11.96 26.28
CA ALA A 25 -9.52 12.64 25.00
C ALA A 25 -9.24 11.55 23.96
N GLN A 26 -10.30 11.06 23.34
CA GLN A 26 -10.26 10.04 22.33
C GLN A 26 -10.22 10.79 21.00
N ALA A 27 -9.21 10.48 20.19
CA ALA A 27 -9.19 10.99 18.84
C ALA A 27 -10.35 10.35 18.09
N ASP A 28 -11.11 11.15 17.34
CA ASP A 28 -12.13 10.64 16.42
C ASP A 28 -11.47 9.60 15.51
N TYR A 29 -12.12 8.45 15.34
CA TYR A 29 -11.60 7.39 14.48
C TYR A 29 -12.69 6.85 13.56
N SER A 30 -12.31 6.49 12.33
CA SER A 30 -13.22 5.89 11.37
C SER A 30 -12.87 4.43 11.16
N THR A 31 -13.86 3.55 11.32
CA THR A 31 -13.69 2.11 11.14
C THR A 31 -14.44 1.65 9.89
N PRO A 32 -13.75 1.12 8.88
CA PRO A 32 -14.40 0.48 7.74
C PRO A 32 -14.96 -0.88 8.13
N HIS A 33 -16.12 -1.21 7.57
CA HIS A 33 -16.76 -2.50 7.74
C HIS A 33 -17.15 -3.07 6.38
N ALA A 34 -16.88 -4.37 6.21
CA ALA A 34 -17.33 -5.11 5.05
C ALA A 34 -17.99 -6.42 5.49
N GLU A 35 -19.10 -6.77 4.85
CA GLU A 35 -19.83 -8.00 5.16
C GLU A 35 -20.32 -8.68 3.89
N VAL A 36 -20.42 -10.01 3.94
CA VAL A 36 -21.11 -10.81 2.95
C VAL A 36 -22.35 -11.49 3.52
N VAL A 37 -23.46 -11.43 2.79
CA VAL A 37 -24.74 -12.09 3.11
C VAL A 37 -25.17 -12.94 1.92
N CYS A 38 -25.58 -14.18 2.16
CA CYS A 38 -26.16 -15.05 1.13
C CYS A 38 -27.66 -15.22 1.40
N GLN A 39 -28.48 -15.14 0.35
CA GLN A 39 -29.92 -15.34 0.49
C GLN A 39 -30.24 -16.86 0.59
N PRO A 40 -30.90 -17.33 1.65
CA PRO A 40 -31.22 -18.75 1.80
C PRO A 40 -32.09 -19.28 0.64
N GLY A 41 -31.70 -20.37 0.00
CA GLY A 41 -32.46 -20.99 -1.09
C GLY A 41 -32.36 -20.28 -2.44
N HIS A 42 -31.56 -19.21 -2.55
CA HIS A 42 -31.37 -18.47 -3.79
C HIS A 42 -29.89 -18.39 -4.18
N ASP A 43 -29.65 -18.20 -5.48
CA ASP A 43 -28.32 -17.99 -6.05
C ASP A 43 -27.97 -16.50 -6.07
N VAL A 44 -28.11 -15.84 -4.91
CA VAL A 44 -27.80 -14.42 -4.74
C VAL A 44 -27.02 -14.23 -3.45
N ALA A 45 -25.94 -13.45 -3.55
CA ALA A 45 -25.22 -12.93 -2.38
C ALA A 45 -25.01 -11.41 -2.52
N LEU A 46 -24.85 -10.73 -1.38
CA LEU A 46 -24.56 -9.32 -1.30
C LEU A 46 -23.27 -9.14 -0.48
N VAL A 47 -22.29 -8.47 -1.06
CA VAL A 47 -21.21 -7.84 -0.32
C VAL A 47 -21.63 -6.39 -0.07
N ARG A 48 -21.51 -5.90 1.16
CA ARG A 48 -21.88 -4.54 1.53
C ARG A 48 -20.80 -3.89 2.37
N PHE A 49 -20.65 -2.58 2.20
CA PHE A 49 -19.61 -1.78 2.83
C PHE A 49 -20.24 -0.61 3.57
N THR A 50 -19.63 -0.22 4.70
CA THR A 50 -19.98 0.98 5.44
C THR A 50 -18.79 1.47 6.26
N MET A 51 -18.87 2.68 6.78
CA MET A 51 -17.89 3.24 7.70
C MET A 51 -18.63 3.70 8.95
N THR A 52 -18.05 3.45 10.12
CA THR A 52 -18.55 4.01 11.38
C THR A 52 -17.55 5.03 11.90
N VAL A 53 -18.06 6.11 12.48
CA VAL A 53 -17.26 7.04 13.26
C VAL A 53 -17.35 6.63 14.72
N ASP A 54 -16.21 6.55 15.39
CA ASP A 54 -16.08 6.17 16.78
C ASP A 54 -16.79 4.85 17.11
N GLU A 55 -17.66 4.86 18.12
CA GLU A 55 -18.42 3.71 18.61
C GLU A 55 -19.84 3.65 18.03
N GLU A 56 -20.11 4.33 16.91
CA GLU A 56 -21.42 4.28 16.25
C GLU A 56 -21.78 2.86 15.78
N PRO A 57 -23.08 2.49 15.81
CA PRO A 57 -23.51 1.18 15.35
C PRO A 57 -23.29 1.02 13.84
N ILE A 58 -22.90 -0.19 13.43
CA ILE A 58 -22.71 -0.54 12.02
C ILE A 58 -24.07 -0.55 11.31
N VAL A 59 -24.29 0.46 10.46
CA VAL A 59 -25.49 0.56 9.61
C VAL A 59 -25.06 0.52 8.15
N TYR A 60 -25.50 -0.52 7.44
CA TYR A 60 -25.32 -0.62 6.00
C TYR A 60 -26.44 0.09 5.26
N ARG A 61 -26.08 0.68 4.13
CA ARG A 61 -27.03 1.31 3.24
C ARG A 61 -27.91 0.28 2.53
N GLN A 62 -29.22 0.54 2.51
CA GLN A 62 -30.16 -0.28 1.75
C GLN A 62 -29.98 -0.02 0.25
N LEU A 63 -29.77 -1.10 -0.50
CA LEU A 63 -29.70 -1.04 -1.96
C LEU A 63 -31.11 -1.08 -2.56
N PRO A 64 -31.30 -0.60 -3.80
CA PRO A 64 -32.59 -0.75 -4.47
C PRO A 64 -32.98 -2.23 -4.56
N ALA A 65 -34.21 -2.56 -4.18
CA ALA A 65 -34.71 -3.95 -4.22
C ALA A 65 -34.62 -4.59 -5.62
N SER A 66 -34.66 -3.77 -6.67
CA SER A 66 -34.42 -4.20 -8.05
C SER A 66 -33.00 -4.75 -8.28
N ALA A 67 -32.02 -4.27 -7.52
CA ALA A 67 -30.62 -4.69 -7.61
C ALA A 67 -30.34 -5.91 -6.72
N ASP A 68 -30.83 -5.94 -5.48
CA ASP A 68 -30.39 -6.90 -4.44
C ASP A 68 -31.48 -7.85 -3.93
N GLN A 69 -32.72 -7.74 -4.44
CA GLN A 69 -33.88 -8.53 -3.99
C GLN A 69 -34.20 -8.36 -2.50
N GLY A 70 -33.86 -7.21 -1.92
CA GLY A 70 -34.09 -6.87 -0.52
C GLY A 70 -33.05 -7.46 0.45
N LEU A 71 -31.96 -8.05 -0.05
CA LEU A 71 -30.95 -8.67 0.80
C LEU A 71 -30.25 -7.68 1.75
N SER A 72 -30.17 -6.40 1.38
CA SER A 72 -29.55 -5.34 2.18
C SER A 72 -30.28 -5.02 3.47
N VAL A 73 -31.55 -5.42 3.64
CA VAL A 73 -32.29 -5.25 4.91
C VAL A 73 -31.91 -6.28 5.97
N THR A 74 -31.16 -7.32 5.59
CA THR A 74 -30.70 -8.35 6.53
C THR A 74 -29.86 -7.70 7.63
N PRO A 75 -30.13 -7.99 8.92
CA PRO A 75 -29.32 -7.48 10.03
C PRO A 75 -27.84 -7.81 9.87
N THR A 76 -26.96 -6.99 10.46
CA THR A 76 -25.51 -7.23 10.48
C THR A 76 -25.19 -8.51 11.26
N LEU A 77 -24.43 -9.40 10.65
CA LEU A 77 -23.93 -10.65 11.24
C LEU A 77 -22.40 -10.67 11.36
N GLY A 78 -21.71 -9.66 10.82
CA GLY A 78 -20.24 -9.60 10.78
C GLY A 78 -19.63 -10.72 9.96
N GLN A 79 -20.36 -11.23 8.96
CA GLN A 79 -19.94 -12.39 8.20
C GLN A 79 -18.90 -12.03 7.12
N SER A 80 -17.79 -12.77 7.12
CA SER A 80 -16.78 -12.74 6.05
C SER A 80 -16.89 -13.92 5.08
N ASN A 81 -17.80 -14.86 5.35
CA ASN A 81 -18.01 -16.03 4.51
C ASN A 81 -19.51 -16.40 4.49
N CYS A 82 -20.02 -16.79 3.32
CA CYS A 82 -21.34 -17.41 3.20
C CYS A 82 -21.38 -18.39 2.02
N THR A 83 -22.44 -19.20 1.93
CA THR A 83 -22.62 -20.18 0.83
C THR A 83 -23.97 -19.96 0.17
N MET A 84 -23.97 -19.78 -1.16
CA MET A 84 -25.18 -19.66 -1.99
C MET A 84 -25.85 -21.03 -2.22
N ALA A 85 -27.10 -21.05 -2.70
CA ALA A 85 -27.85 -22.29 -2.94
C ALA A 85 -27.19 -23.23 -3.97
N ASN A 86 -26.55 -22.70 -5.01
CA ASN A 86 -25.75 -23.46 -5.99
C ASN A 86 -24.42 -24.02 -5.42
N GLY A 87 -24.15 -23.86 -4.13
CA GLY A 87 -22.94 -24.34 -3.46
C GLY A 87 -21.71 -23.45 -3.62
N TRP A 88 -21.85 -22.26 -4.23
CA TRP A 88 -20.74 -21.31 -4.29
C TRP A 88 -20.45 -20.75 -2.91
N THR A 89 -19.22 -20.94 -2.45
CA THR A 89 -18.71 -20.29 -1.25
C THR A 89 -18.20 -18.90 -1.60
N ILE A 90 -18.71 -17.89 -0.92
CA ILE A 90 -18.26 -16.51 -1.03
C ILE A 90 -17.39 -16.22 0.18
N ARG A 91 -16.20 -15.67 -0.06
CA ARG A 91 -15.29 -15.21 0.99
C ARG A 91 -14.91 -13.77 0.71
N LEU A 92 -14.97 -12.97 1.76
CA LEU A 92 -14.62 -11.57 1.79
C LEU A 92 -13.45 -11.37 2.76
N ARG A 93 -12.51 -10.53 2.35
CA ARG A 93 -11.43 -10.06 3.20
C ARG A 93 -11.25 -8.58 2.91
N ASP A 94 -11.34 -7.73 3.91
CA ASP A 94 -11.22 -6.27 3.79
C ASP A 94 -10.08 -5.73 4.65
N GLY A 95 -9.71 -4.49 4.39
CA GLY A 95 -8.68 -3.76 5.13
C GLY A 95 -8.55 -2.32 4.65
N GLN A 96 -7.62 -1.60 5.27
CA GLN A 96 -7.23 -0.24 4.89
C GLN A 96 -5.80 -0.21 4.39
N GLU A 97 -5.53 0.71 3.48
CA GLU A 97 -4.16 1.08 3.16
C GLU A 97 -3.48 1.77 4.35
N GLN A 98 -2.17 1.94 4.27
CA GLN A 98 -1.41 2.59 5.33
C GLN A 98 -1.80 4.07 5.42
N ALA A 99 -2.16 4.51 6.64
CA ALA A 99 -2.23 5.93 6.95
C ALA A 99 -0.81 6.53 7.02
N PHE A 100 -0.63 7.72 6.48
CA PHE A 100 0.62 8.47 6.52
C PHE A 100 0.53 9.60 7.54
N GLY A 101 1.61 9.82 8.30
CA GLY A 101 1.64 10.83 9.37
C GLY A 101 1.79 12.28 8.90
N TYR A 102 1.84 12.54 7.59
CA TYR A 102 2.08 13.86 7.00
C TYR A 102 1.10 14.18 5.87
N GLY A 103 0.89 15.48 5.61
CA GLY A 103 -0.06 16.00 4.62
C GLY A 103 -1.51 16.06 5.14
N MET A 104 -2.33 16.94 4.56
CA MET A 104 -3.74 17.14 4.96
C MET A 104 -4.61 15.88 4.76
N GLY A 105 -4.13 14.88 4.02
CA GLY A 105 -4.85 13.65 3.70
C GLY A 105 -4.30 12.34 4.24
N GLY A 106 -3.13 12.36 4.90
CA GLY A 106 -2.47 11.12 5.32
C GLY A 106 -3.26 10.29 6.34
N GLY A 107 -4.17 10.93 7.08
CA GLY A 107 -5.02 10.29 8.08
C GLY A 107 -6.25 9.53 7.53
N ASP A 108 -6.56 9.66 6.23
CA ASP A 108 -7.74 9.03 5.63
C ASP A 108 -7.36 8.07 4.49
N PRO A 109 -6.82 6.88 4.81
CA PRO A 109 -6.39 5.94 3.79
C PRO A 109 -7.59 5.34 3.03
N PRO A 110 -7.40 4.94 1.76
CA PRO A 110 -8.37 4.12 1.05
C PRO A 110 -8.66 2.81 1.79
N ALA A 111 -9.91 2.34 1.71
CA ALA A 111 -10.26 0.99 2.16
C ALA A 111 -10.54 0.09 0.97
N PHE A 112 -10.11 -1.17 1.08
CA PHE A 112 -10.16 -2.15 0.01
C PHE A 112 -10.70 -3.49 0.49
N PHE A 113 -11.05 -4.33 -0.47
CA PHE A 113 -11.42 -5.71 -0.22
C PHE A 113 -10.92 -6.66 -1.32
N SER A 114 -10.79 -7.92 -0.95
CA SER A 114 -10.56 -9.04 -1.85
C SER A 114 -11.76 -9.99 -1.74
N LEU A 115 -12.22 -10.49 -2.89
CA LEU A 115 -13.41 -11.32 -3.02
C LEU A 115 -13.06 -12.64 -3.71
N TRP A 116 -13.44 -13.75 -3.07
CA TRP A 116 -13.38 -15.08 -3.66
C TRP A 116 -14.77 -15.67 -3.82
N ILE A 117 -14.98 -16.32 -4.96
CA ILE A 117 -16.18 -17.09 -5.27
C ILE A 117 -15.73 -18.49 -5.64
N ALA A 118 -16.28 -19.51 -4.98
CA ALA A 118 -15.96 -20.91 -5.19
C ALA A 118 -14.43 -21.18 -5.23
N LYS A 119 -13.71 -20.63 -4.25
CA LYS A 119 -12.24 -20.71 -4.10
C LYS A 119 -11.40 -20.00 -5.18
N ARG A 120 -12.02 -19.17 -6.03
CA ARG A 120 -11.35 -18.41 -7.10
C ARG A 120 -11.35 -16.93 -6.73
N LYS A 121 -10.19 -16.28 -6.83
CA LYS A 121 -10.06 -14.83 -6.58
C LYS A 121 -10.67 -14.05 -7.75
N ILE A 122 -11.74 -13.32 -7.44
CA ILE A 122 -12.51 -12.55 -8.43
C ILE A 122 -12.04 -11.11 -8.45
N LEU A 123 -11.92 -10.50 -7.26
CA LEU A 123 -11.40 -9.15 -7.07
C LEU A 123 -10.26 -9.22 -6.04
N SER A 124 -9.20 -8.47 -6.31
CA SER A 124 -8.01 -8.40 -5.46
C SER A 124 -7.80 -6.97 -5.04
N ARG A 125 -7.84 -6.68 -3.72
CA ARG A 125 -7.64 -5.33 -3.16
C ARG A 125 -8.41 -4.24 -3.93
N ARG A 126 -9.64 -4.53 -4.33
CA ARG A 126 -10.49 -3.53 -4.98
C ARG A 126 -10.86 -2.49 -3.95
N GLN A 127 -10.56 -1.23 -4.22
CA GLN A 127 -10.96 -0.13 -3.37
C GLN A 127 -12.49 0.00 -3.36
N TRP A 128 -13.05 0.25 -2.19
CA TRP A 128 -14.47 0.53 -2.01
C TRP A 128 -14.70 1.89 -1.37
N LYS A 129 -13.76 2.35 -0.54
CA LYS A 129 -13.66 3.70 -0.02
C LYS A 129 -12.44 4.38 -0.66
N PRO A 130 -12.59 5.53 -1.35
CA PRO A 130 -11.46 6.35 -1.74
C PRO A 130 -10.74 6.93 -0.51
N GLY A 131 -9.47 7.27 -0.68
CA GLY A 131 -8.73 8.05 0.32
C GLY A 131 -8.91 9.55 0.10
N TYR A 132 -8.33 10.36 0.98
CA TYR A 132 -8.32 11.81 0.82
C TYR A 132 -7.74 12.25 -0.54
N GLY A 133 -8.36 13.25 -1.18
CA GLY A 133 -7.91 13.82 -2.45
C GLY A 133 -8.36 13.03 -3.68
N ALA A 134 -9.03 11.89 -3.49
CA ALA A 134 -9.77 11.18 -4.52
C ALA A 134 -11.28 11.56 -4.48
N ASP A 135 -11.55 12.86 -4.29
CA ASP A 135 -12.90 13.41 -4.05
C ASP A 135 -13.85 13.28 -5.25
N GLU A 136 -13.37 12.75 -6.38
CA GLU A 136 -14.17 12.45 -7.56
C GLU A 136 -14.52 10.95 -7.68
N ASP A 137 -13.80 10.08 -6.97
CA ASP A 137 -13.97 8.63 -7.11
C ASP A 137 -15.19 8.13 -6.33
N PRO A 138 -16.14 7.41 -6.97
CA PRO A 138 -17.34 6.97 -6.31
C PRO A 138 -17.06 5.90 -5.24
N TRP A 139 -17.80 5.97 -4.15
CA TRP A 139 -17.76 4.95 -3.10
C TRP A 139 -18.54 3.72 -3.55
N LEU A 140 -17.94 2.54 -3.46
CA LEU A 140 -18.63 1.27 -3.66
C LEU A 140 -19.31 0.87 -2.36
N ILE A 141 -20.64 0.83 -2.36
CA ILE A 141 -21.44 0.52 -1.17
C ILE A 141 -21.94 -0.92 -1.15
N GLY A 142 -21.92 -1.60 -2.31
CA GLY A 142 -22.18 -3.04 -2.35
C GLY A 142 -21.95 -3.70 -3.71
N ILE A 143 -21.84 -5.02 -3.68
CA ILE A 143 -21.78 -5.89 -4.86
C ILE A 143 -22.84 -6.98 -4.71
N VAL A 144 -23.77 -7.03 -5.65
CA VAL A 144 -24.71 -8.15 -5.75
C VAL A 144 -24.12 -9.20 -6.68
N ILE A 145 -23.96 -10.42 -6.16
CA ILE A 145 -23.33 -11.55 -6.84
C ILE A 145 -24.43 -12.49 -7.32
N ARG A 146 -24.41 -12.78 -8.62
CA ARG A 146 -25.27 -13.78 -9.28
C ARG A 146 -24.42 -14.70 -10.16
N PRO A 147 -24.92 -15.89 -10.56
CA PRO A 147 -24.16 -16.81 -11.39
C PRO A 147 -23.69 -16.25 -12.73
N ASP A 148 -24.44 -15.31 -13.29
CA ASP A 148 -24.27 -14.73 -14.62
C ASP A 148 -23.68 -13.30 -14.60
N ARG A 149 -23.72 -12.60 -13.45
CA ARG A 149 -23.27 -11.19 -13.36
C ARG A 149 -22.89 -10.75 -11.95
N LEU A 150 -22.07 -9.69 -11.90
CA LEU A 150 -21.80 -8.89 -10.71
C LEU A 150 -22.45 -7.51 -10.89
N SER A 151 -23.26 -7.08 -9.93
CA SER A 151 -23.86 -5.75 -9.92
C SER A 151 -23.12 -4.87 -8.93
N TYR A 152 -22.39 -3.86 -9.39
CA TYR A 152 -21.64 -2.92 -8.57
C TYR A 152 -22.51 -1.71 -8.23
N CYS A 153 -22.85 -1.54 -6.97
CA CYS A 153 -23.65 -0.42 -6.49
C CYS A 153 -22.76 0.61 -5.80
N SER A 154 -22.81 1.84 -6.30
CA SER A 154 -21.95 2.94 -5.89
C SER A 154 -22.73 4.21 -5.66
N VAL A 155 -22.12 5.14 -4.93
CA VAL A 155 -22.62 6.49 -4.71
C VAL A 155 -21.54 7.47 -5.10
N ALA A 156 -21.95 8.61 -5.68
CA ALA A 156 -21.00 9.66 -6.03
C ALA A 156 -20.24 10.14 -4.79
N ALA A 157 -18.98 10.53 -4.98
CA ALA A 157 -18.17 11.11 -3.93
C ALA A 157 -18.84 12.37 -3.35
N SER A 158 -18.89 12.44 -2.02
CA SER A 158 -19.35 13.61 -1.28
C SER A 158 -18.90 13.52 0.18
N ASP A 159 -18.96 14.63 0.90
CA ASP A 159 -18.76 14.73 2.36
C ASP A 159 -19.70 13.84 3.18
N LYS A 160 -20.76 13.32 2.56
CA LYS A 160 -21.79 12.47 3.20
C LYS A 160 -21.85 11.07 2.60
N ALA A 161 -20.88 10.69 1.78
CA ALA A 161 -20.73 9.33 1.30
C ALA A 161 -20.00 8.50 2.37
N PRO A 162 -20.33 7.21 2.56
CA PRO A 162 -21.29 6.42 1.78
C PRO A 162 -22.77 6.56 2.20
N GLU A 163 -23.08 7.31 3.26
CA GLU A 163 -24.40 7.31 3.92
C GLU A 163 -25.51 7.97 3.08
N LYS A 164 -25.17 8.94 2.22
CA LYS A 164 -26.11 9.73 1.41
C LYS A 164 -25.71 9.79 -0.08
N GLY A 165 -26.56 10.38 -0.91
CA GLY A 165 -26.38 10.47 -2.37
C GLY A 165 -27.36 9.58 -3.16
N GLU A 166 -27.27 9.55 -4.48
CA GLU A 166 -28.04 8.62 -5.31
C GLU A 166 -27.27 7.31 -5.49
N ILE A 167 -27.94 6.16 -5.37
CA ILE A 167 -27.30 4.85 -5.61
C ILE A 167 -27.41 4.50 -7.08
N THR A 168 -26.26 4.33 -7.73
CA THR A 168 -26.18 3.80 -9.09
C THR A 168 -25.62 2.39 -9.06
N CYS A 169 -26.36 1.43 -9.61
CA CYS A 169 -25.92 0.04 -9.76
C CYS A 169 -25.63 -0.28 -11.23
N LYS A 170 -24.45 -0.83 -11.50
CA LYS A 170 -24.02 -1.24 -12.84
C LYS A 170 -23.78 -2.75 -12.88
N ASP A 171 -24.43 -3.42 -13.83
CA ASP A 171 -24.25 -4.84 -14.07
C ASP A 171 -23.04 -5.10 -14.98
N GLU A 172 -22.21 -6.06 -14.59
CA GLU A 172 -21.09 -6.56 -15.39
C GLU A 172 -21.20 -8.08 -15.56
N PRO A 173 -21.09 -8.62 -16.78
CA PRO A 173 -21.15 -10.05 -17.02
C PRO A 173 -20.09 -10.81 -16.22
N PHE A 174 -20.50 -11.91 -15.59
CA PHE A 174 -19.64 -12.72 -14.75
C PHE A 174 -19.50 -14.14 -15.28
N GLN A 175 -18.27 -14.63 -15.32
CA GLN A 175 -17.95 -15.99 -15.74
C GLN A 175 -16.90 -16.56 -14.81
N LEU A 176 -17.34 -17.34 -13.82
CA LEU A 176 -16.49 -17.93 -12.79
C LEU A 176 -15.31 -18.74 -13.35
N ASN A 177 -15.51 -19.40 -14.49
CA ASN A 177 -14.51 -20.24 -15.14
C ASN A 177 -13.30 -19.46 -15.70
N ARG A 178 -13.40 -18.13 -15.88
CA ARG A 178 -12.27 -17.28 -16.30
C ARG A 178 -11.21 -17.13 -15.21
N HIS A 179 -11.60 -17.28 -13.94
CA HIS A 179 -10.71 -17.13 -12.80
C HIS A 179 -10.13 -18.49 -12.42
N LYS A 180 -8.84 -18.56 -12.06
CA LYS A 180 -8.23 -19.80 -11.57
C LYS A 180 -8.49 -19.97 -10.07
N VAL A 181 -8.41 -21.21 -9.58
CA VAL A 181 -8.43 -21.48 -8.14
C VAL A 181 -7.25 -20.77 -7.50
N ASP A 182 -7.52 -20.05 -6.41
CA ASP A 182 -6.48 -19.38 -5.66
C ASP A 182 -5.78 -20.39 -4.74
N HIS A 183 -4.68 -20.94 -5.24
CA HIS A 183 -3.88 -21.92 -4.53
C HIS A 183 -3.06 -21.33 -3.36
N ILE A 184 -3.06 -20.00 -3.19
CA ILE A 184 -2.40 -19.36 -2.04
C ILE A 184 -3.38 -19.27 -0.88
N GLU A 185 -4.58 -18.72 -1.11
CA GLU A 185 -5.62 -18.60 -0.08
C GLU A 185 -6.19 -19.98 0.31
N TYR A 186 -6.35 -20.89 -0.67
CA TYR A 186 -6.91 -22.23 -0.49
C TYR A 186 -5.87 -23.34 -0.65
N ALA A 187 -4.62 -23.05 -0.31
CA ALA A 187 -3.58 -24.06 -0.21
C ALA A 187 -3.99 -25.16 0.81
N ALA A 188 -3.49 -26.38 0.64
CA ALA A 188 -3.66 -27.42 1.66
C ALA A 188 -3.10 -26.95 3.02
N PRO A 189 -3.70 -27.36 4.16
CA PRO A 189 -3.17 -27.04 5.48
C PRO A 189 -1.66 -27.36 5.55
N GLY A 190 -0.85 -26.40 6.03
CA GLY A 190 0.62 -26.50 6.08
C GLY A 190 1.37 -26.08 4.81
N SER A 191 0.68 -25.86 3.69
CA SER A 191 1.29 -25.34 2.43
C SER A 191 1.07 -23.85 2.19
N ARG A 192 0.19 -23.21 2.97
CA ARG A 192 -0.01 -21.75 2.93
C ARG A 192 1.21 -21.07 3.55
N PRO A 193 1.93 -20.19 2.83
CA PRO A 193 3.00 -19.43 3.44
C PRO A 193 2.46 -18.54 4.56
N PRO A 194 3.12 -18.45 5.73
CA PRO A 194 2.73 -17.53 6.79
C PRO A 194 2.63 -16.08 6.31
N ILE A 195 1.75 -15.28 6.92
CA ILE A 195 1.74 -13.82 6.72
C ILE A 195 3.13 -13.25 7.06
N GLY A 196 3.59 -12.30 6.26
CA GLY A 196 4.93 -11.72 6.32
C GLY A 196 5.98 -12.49 5.53
N THR A 197 5.69 -13.70 5.03
CA THR A 197 6.64 -14.47 4.21
C THR A 197 6.96 -13.70 2.93
N ILE A 198 8.24 -13.59 2.58
CA ILE A 198 8.67 -13.02 1.31
C ILE A 198 8.75 -14.13 0.26
N LEU A 199 7.94 -13.97 -0.78
CA LEU A 199 7.92 -14.83 -1.96
C LEU A 199 8.74 -14.19 -3.08
N LEU A 200 9.35 -15.04 -3.90
CA LEU A 200 10.00 -14.63 -5.13
C LEU A 200 9.01 -14.78 -6.28
N GLU A 201 8.88 -13.75 -7.12
CA GLU A 201 7.98 -13.80 -8.27
C GLU A 201 8.39 -14.92 -9.26
N ARG A 202 7.38 -15.53 -9.89
CA ARG A 202 7.60 -16.55 -10.92
C ARG A 202 8.26 -15.92 -12.15
N GLY A 203 9.28 -16.56 -12.69
CA GLY A 203 9.98 -16.08 -13.89
C GLY A 203 11.24 -15.27 -13.61
N THR A 204 11.65 -15.12 -12.35
CA THR A 204 12.98 -14.59 -12.03
C THR A 204 14.09 -15.37 -12.75
N THR A 205 14.99 -14.65 -13.41
CA THR A 205 16.09 -15.25 -14.17
C THR A 205 17.20 -15.79 -13.27
N GLU A 206 17.29 -15.32 -12.03
CA GLU A 206 18.40 -15.62 -11.11
C GLU A 206 17.94 -16.09 -9.73
N PRO A 207 17.18 -17.20 -9.63
CA PRO A 207 16.56 -17.64 -8.38
C PRO A 207 17.57 -17.96 -7.27
N ARG A 208 18.81 -18.33 -7.60
CA ARG A 208 19.87 -18.59 -6.62
C ARG A 208 20.33 -17.30 -5.95
N LEU A 209 20.58 -16.25 -6.74
CA LEU A 209 20.95 -14.93 -6.25
C LEU A 209 19.83 -14.36 -5.35
N CYS A 210 18.58 -14.39 -5.83
CA CYS A 210 17.45 -13.83 -5.09
C CYS A 210 17.25 -14.52 -3.73
N ARG A 211 17.38 -15.86 -3.67
CA ARG A 211 17.32 -16.60 -2.40
C ARG A 211 18.49 -16.28 -1.48
N LYS A 212 19.67 -15.99 -2.03
CA LYS A 212 20.83 -15.58 -1.24
C LYS A 212 20.57 -14.23 -0.57
N LEU A 213 20.01 -13.25 -1.29
CA LEU A 213 19.62 -11.97 -0.68
C LEU A 213 18.65 -12.16 0.49
N LEU A 214 17.62 -13.02 0.32
CA LEU A 214 16.68 -13.30 1.40
C LEU A 214 17.35 -13.88 2.66
N ARG A 215 18.42 -14.67 2.51
CA ARG A 215 19.21 -15.18 3.65
C ARG A 215 20.02 -14.07 4.33
N LEU A 216 20.48 -13.07 3.57
CA LEU A 216 21.18 -11.90 4.11
C LEU A 216 20.21 -10.95 4.84
N ARG A 217 18.90 -11.06 4.60
CA ARG A 217 17.84 -10.25 5.23
C ARG A 217 16.83 -11.13 5.99
N PRO A 218 17.20 -11.72 7.15
CA PRO A 218 16.31 -12.61 7.90
C PRO A 218 15.06 -11.91 8.45
N LYS A 219 15.10 -10.59 8.66
CA LYS A 219 13.94 -9.76 9.04
C LYS A 219 13.07 -9.35 7.84
N GLY A 220 13.37 -9.83 6.63
CA GLY A 220 12.68 -9.43 5.41
C GLY A 220 12.89 -7.96 5.06
N PHE A 221 11.82 -7.30 4.59
CA PHE A 221 11.82 -5.90 4.14
C PHE A 221 11.01 -5.00 5.09
N GLN A 222 10.97 -5.34 6.38
CA GLN A 222 10.00 -4.82 7.36
C GLN A 222 10.22 -3.35 7.77
N SER A 223 11.38 -2.78 7.48
CA SER A 223 11.65 -1.35 7.67
C SER A 223 12.34 -0.85 6.41
N VAL A 224 11.57 -0.19 5.52
CA VAL A 224 12.19 0.79 4.63
C VAL A 224 12.64 1.89 5.55
N SER A 225 13.92 1.84 5.88
CA SER A 225 14.49 2.85 6.72
C SER A 225 14.53 4.13 5.89
N THR A 226 13.85 5.19 6.33
CA THR A 226 14.08 6.52 5.76
C THR A 226 15.53 6.95 5.95
N THR A 227 16.25 6.30 6.88
CA THR A 227 17.72 6.33 6.90
C THR A 227 18.27 5.30 5.92
N ILE A 228 18.82 5.84 4.85
CA ILE A 228 19.50 5.16 3.76
C ILE A 228 20.47 4.10 4.28
N ASN A 229 20.32 2.85 3.83
CA ASN A 229 21.12 1.74 4.30
C ASN A 229 22.08 1.24 3.21
N ASP A 230 23.26 1.85 3.15
CA ASP A 230 24.34 1.40 2.28
C ASP A 230 25.15 0.25 2.91
N THR A 231 24.56 -0.94 2.91
CA THR A 231 25.24 -2.14 3.45
C THR A 231 26.47 -2.53 2.61
N ALA A 232 26.58 -2.03 1.39
CA ALA A 232 27.69 -2.24 0.49
C ALA A 232 28.87 -1.28 0.71
N ASN A 233 28.70 -0.24 1.56
CA ASN A 233 29.65 0.85 1.77
C ASN A 233 30.16 1.48 0.46
N VAL A 234 29.23 1.73 -0.48
CA VAL A 234 29.48 2.37 -1.78
C VAL A 234 29.64 3.88 -1.65
N PHE A 235 28.75 4.51 -0.89
CA PHE A 235 28.68 5.93 -0.62
C PHE A 235 29.35 6.25 0.73
N PRO A 236 29.92 7.47 0.88
CA PRO A 236 30.39 7.92 2.17
C PRO A 236 29.23 7.99 3.19
N VAL A 237 29.57 7.85 4.48
CA VAL A 237 28.59 8.00 5.57
C VAL A 237 27.96 9.39 5.47
N GLU A 238 26.62 9.42 5.42
CA GLU A 238 25.88 10.67 5.25
C GLU A 238 26.16 11.65 6.40
N THR A 239 26.67 12.81 6.02
CA THR A 239 26.66 14.00 6.88
C THR A 239 25.39 14.78 6.62
N ALA A 240 24.71 15.22 7.68
CA ALA A 240 23.47 15.99 7.59
C ALA A 240 23.57 17.12 6.55
N GLY A 241 22.65 17.13 5.57
CA GLY A 241 22.56 18.16 4.52
C GLY A 241 23.20 17.82 3.18
N GLN A 242 23.62 16.57 2.91
CA GLN A 242 24.01 16.13 1.57
C GLN A 242 22.89 15.35 0.88
N ASP A 243 22.20 16.00 -0.06
CA ASP A 243 21.20 15.37 -0.92
C ASP A 243 21.87 14.51 -2.01
N LEU A 244 23.10 14.86 -2.41
CA LEU A 244 23.80 14.25 -3.54
C LEU A 244 25.02 13.43 -3.11
N ASN A 245 24.94 12.11 -3.29
CA ASN A 245 26.02 11.16 -3.02
C ASN A 245 26.57 10.59 -4.33
N VAL A 246 27.90 10.50 -4.46
CA VAL A 246 28.57 10.03 -5.68
C VAL A 246 29.66 9.02 -5.35
N ALA A 247 29.66 7.89 -6.06
CA ALA A 247 30.68 6.85 -5.98
C ALA A 247 31.12 6.39 -7.37
N THR A 248 32.36 5.95 -7.51
CA THR A 248 32.80 5.25 -8.73
C THR A 248 32.65 3.75 -8.50
N ILE A 249 31.92 3.09 -9.39
CA ILE A 249 31.63 1.66 -9.32
C ILE A 249 32.07 0.96 -10.60
N GLU A 250 32.33 -0.33 -10.50
CA GLU A 250 32.52 -1.22 -11.65
C GLU A 250 31.20 -1.95 -11.91
N VAL A 251 30.60 -1.74 -13.09
CA VAL A 251 29.30 -2.34 -13.46
C VAL A 251 29.45 -3.62 -14.27
N SER A 252 30.62 -3.82 -14.86
CA SER A 252 31.07 -5.05 -15.50
C SER A 252 32.60 -5.02 -15.59
N PRO A 253 33.29 -6.16 -15.81
CA PRO A 253 34.75 -6.22 -15.79
C PRO A 253 35.41 -5.15 -16.68
N GLY A 254 36.13 -4.21 -16.06
CA GLY A 254 36.82 -3.09 -16.70
C GLY A 254 35.94 -1.88 -17.04
N VAL A 255 34.64 -1.92 -16.77
CA VAL A 255 33.71 -0.82 -17.08
C VAL A 255 33.36 -0.05 -15.82
N LEU A 256 33.99 1.11 -15.66
CA LEU A 256 33.74 2.02 -14.54
C LEU A 256 32.67 3.05 -14.88
N ARG A 257 31.81 3.34 -13.90
CA ARG A 257 30.74 4.35 -13.98
C ARG A 257 30.68 5.13 -12.67
N LYS A 258 30.17 6.36 -12.74
CA LYS A 258 29.74 7.09 -11.53
C LYS A 258 28.32 6.65 -11.19
N LEU A 259 28.16 6.05 -10.02
CA LEU A 259 26.85 5.88 -9.38
C LEU A 259 26.55 7.14 -8.58
N VAL A 260 25.42 7.75 -8.86
CA VAL A 260 24.94 8.94 -8.17
C VAL A 260 23.64 8.56 -7.48
N ARG A 261 23.55 8.81 -6.18
CA ARG A 261 22.30 8.79 -5.45
C ARG A 261 21.92 10.24 -5.14
N TRP A 262 20.73 10.62 -5.53
CA TRP A 262 20.14 11.89 -5.15
C TRP A 262 18.90 11.63 -4.31
N SER A 263 19.03 11.88 -3.02
CA SER A 263 18.01 11.65 -2.01
C SER A 263 17.43 12.97 -1.56
N GLY A 264 16.20 12.98 -1.11
CA GLY A 264 15.64 14.12 -0.42
C GLY A 264 14.66 13.68 0.64
N THR A 265 14.59 14.51 1.68
CA THR A 265 13.75 14.31 2.86
C THR A 265 13.02 15.61 3.15
N ASN A 266 12.27 16.10 2.16
CA ASN A 266 11.46 17.30 2.29
C ASN A 266 9.96 16.95 2.22
N HIS A 267 9.09 17.92 2.48
CA HIS A 267 7.64 17.71 2.51
C HIS A 267 7.04 17.24 1.16
N TYR A 268 7.82 17.27 0.08
CA TYR A 268 7.41 16.93 -1.28
C TYR A 268 8.19 15.75 -1.89
N PHE A 269 9.31 15.33 -1.30
CA PHE A 269 10.19 14.27 -1.78
C PHE A 269 10.77 13.47 -0.61
N ASP A 270 10.39 12.18 -0.53
CA ASP A 270 10.80 11.21 0.51
C ASP A 270 11.24 9.89 -0.16
N GLY A 271 12.29 9.98 -0.99
CA GLY A 271 12.74 8.89 -1.85
C GLY A 271 14.13 9.14 -2.45
N ASP A 272 14.57 8.25 -3.35
CA ASP A 272 15.85 8.39 -4.04
C ASP A 272 15.73 8.32 -5.57
N LEU A 273 16.62 9.07 -6.24
CA LEU A 273 16.96 8.94 -7.64
C LEU A 273 18.35 8.30 -7.77
N MET A 274 18.46 7.24 -8.56
CA MET A 274 19.75 6.60 -8.84
C MET A 274 20.14 6.88 -10.28
N LEU A 275 21.35 7.41 -10.50
CA LEU A 275 21.88 7.68 -11.83
C LEU A 275 23.21 6.96 -12.07
N LEU A 276 23.43 6.56 -13.31
CA LEU A 276 24.71 6.09 -13.82
C LEU A 276 25.24 7.11 -14.82
N ALA A 277 26.43 7.63 -14.58
CA ALA A 277 27.08 8.61 -15.44
C ALA A 277 28.47 8.13 -15.89
N PRO A 278 29.03 8.72 -16.96
CA PRO A 278 30.44 8.55 -17.29
C PRO A 278 31.34 8.99 -16.12
N VAL A 279 32.50 8.35 -15.94
CA VAL A 279 33.43 8.66 -14.83
C VAL A 279 33.91 10.12 -14.86
N THR A 280 34.00 10.72 -16.04
CA THR A 280 34.40 12.12 -16.23
C THR A 280 33.29 13.13 -15.99
N ALA A 281 32.04 12.69 -15.82
CA ALA A 281 30.90 13.58 -15.68
C ALA A 281 30.88 14.27 -14.30
N ASP A 282 30.30 15.47 -14.22
CA ASP A 282 30.14 16.24 -12.99
C ASP A 282 28.63 16.35 -12.65
N PRO A 283 28.12 15.53 -11.71
CA PRO A 283 26.68 15.50 -11.40
C PRO A 283 26.14 16.82 -10.83
N SER A 284 26.98 17.61 -10.15
CA SER A 284 26.58 18.88 -9.54
C SER A 284 26.14 19.95 -10.55
N ARG A 285 26.52 19.79 -11.83
CA ARG A 285 26.14 20.73 -12.90
C ARG A 285 24.81 20.40 -13.56
N ILE A 286 24.33 19.17 -13.38
CA ILE A 286 23.16 18.63 -14.08
C ILE A 286 21.99 18.53 -13.11
N LEU A 287 22.24 18.04 -11.90
CA LEU A 287 21.23 17.89 -10.86
C LEU A 287 21.16 19.20 -10.08
N LYS A 288 20.00 19.85 -10.13
CA LYS A 288 19.70 21.09 -9.42
C LYS A 288 18.53 20.86 -8.50
N GLU A 289 18.58 21.32 -7.26
CA GLU A 289 17.47 21.23 -6.29
C GLU A 289 16.11 21.60 -6.88
N SER A 290 16.06 22.59 -7.78
CA SER A 290 14.85 22.99 -8.49
C SER A 290 14.18 21.88 -9.33
N MET A 291 14.85 20.75 -9.60
CA MET A 291 14.25 19.59 -10.27
C MET A 291 13.51 18.67 -9.28
N LEU A 292 13.69 18.85 -7.97
CA LEU A 292 12.92 18.20 -6.91
C LEU A 292 11.67 19.02 -6.52
N ASP A 293 11.74 20.33 -6.69
CA ASP A 293 10.66 21.29 -6.38
C ASP A 293 9.58 21.36 -7.46
N ASP A 294 9.76 20.66 -8.59
CA ASP A 294 8.74 20.59 -9.64
C ASP A 294 7.62 19.67 -9.13
N ASP A 295 6.40 20.18 -8.97
CA ASP A 295 5.19 19.50 -8.45
C ASP A 295 4.80 18.21 -9.23
N GLY A 296 5.59 17.81 -10.21
CA GLY A 296 5.38 16.61 -11.01
C GLY A 296 5.75 15.30 -10.31
N ASP A 297 4.89 14.31 -10.49
CA ASP A 297 5.11 12.91 -10.10
C ASP A 297 6.10 12.15 -10.99
N THR A 298 6.86 12.85 -11.84
CA THR A 298 7.77 12.22 -12.81
C THR A 298 9.09 12.96 -12.94
N PHE A 299 10.18 12.21 -13.05
CA PHE A 299 11.51 12.72 -13.40
C PHE A 299 11.75 12.47 -14.90
N SER A 300 11.98 13.54 -15.67
CA SER A 300 12.17 13.43 -17.12
C SER A 300 13.58 12.92 -17.45
N ALA A 301 13.67 11.63 -17.80
CA ALA A 301 14.92 11.00 -18.26
C ALA A 301 15.42 11.56 -19.60
N ASP A 302 14.53 12.08 -20.45
CA ASP A 302 14.86 12.59 -21.79
C ASP A 302 15.77 13.83 -21.78
N LYS A 303 15.88 14.49 -20.63
CA LYS A 303 16.74 15.67 -20.45
C LYS A 303 18.16 15.33 -20.01
N LEU A 304 18.48 14.05 -19.78
CA LEU A 304 19.81 13.64 -19.35
C LEU A 304 20.81 13.66 -20.51
N PRO A 305 22.09 14.03 -20.25
CA PRO A 305 23.12 13.99 -21.28
C PRO A 305 23.38 12.58 -21.81
N LEU A 306 23.97 12.50 -23.01
CA LEU A 306 24.36 11.22 -23.60
C LEU A 306 25.25 10.41 -22.63
N GLY A 307 24.95 9.12 -22.53
CA GLY A 307 25.67 8.21 -21.65
C GLY A 307 25.23 8.27 -20.19
N TRP A 308 24.22 9.07 -19.83
CA TRP A 308 23.57 8.98 -18.54
C TRP A 308 22.41 7.98 -18.57
N SER A 309 22.15 7.36 -17.43
CA SER A 309 20.96 6.54 -17.20
C SER A 309 20.40 6.84 -15.83
N VAL A 310 19.09 6.73 -15.66
CA VAL A 310 18.40 6.97 -14.40
C VAL A 310 17.46 5.82 -14.10
N ILE A 311 17.28 5.55 -12.82
CA ILE A 311 16.20 4.72 -12.31
C ILE A 311 15.56 5.41 -11.10
N ALA A 312 14.23 5.43 -11.11
CA ALA A 312 13.39 6.14 -10.16
C ALA A 312 12.09 5.34 -9.94
N GLY A 313 11.40 5.56 -8.82
CA GLY A 313 10.21 4.77 -8.44
C GLY A 313 9.16 4.62 -9.56
N HIS A 314 8.69 5.73 -10.14
CA HIS A 314 7.64 5.77 -11.17
C HIS A 314 8.02 5.12 -12.51
N MET A 315 9.27 4.70 -12.71
CA MET A 315 9.71 4.21 -14.00
C MET A 315 9.12 2.83 -14.33
N PRO A 316 8.85 2.55 -15.62
CA PRO A 316 8.43 1.23 -16.06
C PRO A 316 9.41 0.14 -15.59
N GLY A 317 8.89 -0.94 -15.00
CA GLY A 317 9.71 -2.04 -14.47
C GLY A 317 10.13 -1.89 -13.01
N LEU A 318 9.75 -0.78 -12.35
CA LEU A 318 9.74 -0.63 -10.89
C LEU A 318 8.32 -0.50 -10.35
N TYR A 319 7.89 0.73 -10.06
CA TYR A 319 6.63 1.06 -9.41
C TYR A 319 5.88 2.10 -10.25
N PRO A 320 5.36 1.75 -11.44
CA PRO A 320 4.79 2.73 -12.36
C PRO A 320 3.56 3.48 -11.82
N GLY A 321 2.91 2.95 -10.77
CA GLY A 321 1.81 3.62 -10.06
C GLY A 321 2.22 4.35 -8.79
N VAL A 322 3.51 4.35 -8.44
CA VAL A 322 4.04 5.03 -7.25
C VAL A 322 4.91 6.18 -7.70
N SER A 323 4.68 7.37 -7.15
CA SER A 323 5.54 8.53 -7.42
C SER A 323 6.99 8.16 -7.10
N TRP A 324 7.95 8.63 -7.90
CA TRP A 324 9.38 8.41 -7.61
C TRP A 324 9.81 8.96 -6.25
N ARG A 325 8.99 9.85 -5.70
CA ARG A 325 9.14 10.48 -4.41
C ARG A 325 8.98 9.54 -3.22
N TYR A 326 8.64 8.28 -3.41
CA TYR A 326 8.38 7.32 -2.33
C TYR A 326 9.05 5.96 -2.55
N VAL A 327 10.18 5.93 -3.27
CA VAL A 327 10.97 4.71 -3.46
C VAL A 327 12.41 4.95 -3.04
N HIS A 328 12.89 4.14 -2.11
CA HIS A 328 14.25 4.19 -1.59
C HIS A 328 15.11 3.05 -2.16
N PHE A 329 16.41 3.29 -2.27
CA PHE A 329 17.37 2.35 -2.84
C PHE A 329 18.51 2.05 -1.85
N ASP A 330 18.57 0.80 -1.41
CA ASP A 330 19.69 0.29 -0.62
C ASP A 330 20.73 -0.37 -1.53
N THR A 331 21.99 0.03 -1.44
CA THR A 331 23.10 -0.63 -2.12
C THR A 331 23.49 -1.94 -1.42
N GLN A 332 23.59 -3.04 -2.18
CA GLN A 332 23.87 -4.39 -1.68
C GLN A 332 25.06 -4.99 -2.43
N ARG A 333 25.99 -5.64 -1.72
CA ARG A 333 27.02 -6.48 -2.36
C ARG A 333 26.70 -7.96 -2.19
N ILE A 334 26.57 -8.66 -3.31
CA ILE A 334 26.29 -10.11 -3.32
C ILE A 334 27.30 -10.76 -4.26
N ASP A 335 28.11 -11.67 -3.73
CA ASP A 335 29.17 -12.34 -4.51
C ASP A 335 30.17 -11.37 -5.17
N GLY A 336 30.43 -10.23 -4.51
CA GLY A 336 31.36 -9.20 -4.99
C GLY A 336 30.71 -8.18 -5.94
N GLU A 337 29.59 -8.52 -6.54
CA GLU A 337 28.84 -7.64 -7.43
C GLU A 337 27.93 -6.67 -6.67
N LEU A 338 27.71 -5.50 -7.25
CA LEU A 338 26.85 -4.46 -6.70
C LEU A 338 25.43 -4.58 -7.25
N TYR A 339 24.46 -4.48 -6.35
CA TYR A 339 23.04 -4.43 -6.63
C TYR A 339 22.38 -3.27 -5.89
N LEU A 340 21.25 -2.81 -6.39
CA LEU A 340 20.39 -1.83 -5.74
C LEU A 340 19.08 -2.51 -5.35
N LEU A 341 18.67 -2.40 -4.10
CA LEU A 341 17.40 -2.92 -3.61
C LEU A 341 16.42 -1.75 -3.51
N ALA A 342 15.50 -1.66 -4.46
CA ALA A 342 14.43 -0.68 -4.43
C ALA A 342 13.28 -1.14 -3.53
N GLN A 343 12.80 -0.24 -2.67
CA GLN A 343 11.69 -0.49 -1.76
C GLN A 343 10.79 0.76 -1.67
N PRO A 344 9.46 0.60 -1.81
CA PRO A 344 8.54 1.71 -1.68
C PRO A 344 8.30 2.02 -0.20
N THR A 345 8.12 3.30 0.13
CA THR A 345 7.85 3.76 1.50
C THR A 345 6.57 3.14 2.06
N GLY A 346 5.52 3.02 1.23
CA GLY A 346 4.26 2.36 1.56
C GLY A 346 4.37 0.84 1.56
N TRP A 347 3.98 0.18 2.66
CA TRP A 347 4.12 -1.28 2.78
C TRP A 347 3.14 -2.07 1.91
N GLN A 348 2.02 -1.44 1.54
CA GLN A 348 1.01 -1.97 0.65
C GLN A 348 1.44 -2.00 -0.82
N GLU A 349 2.47 -1.24 -1.18
CA GLU A 349 2.91 -1.12 -2.56
C GLU A 349 3.52 -2.44 -3.04
N ARG A 350 3.18 -2.79 -4.28
CA ARG A 350 3.59 -4.05 -4.88
C ARG A 350 4.44 -3.79 -6.12
N PRO A 351 5.54 -4.53 -6.28
CA PRO A 351 6.07 -5.59 -5.40
C PRO A 351 6.72 -5.05 -4.11
N THR A 352 6.86 -5.86 -3.07
CA THR A 352 7.46 -5.40 -1.79
C THR A 352 8.89 -4.90 -1.93
N ALA A 353 9.69 -5.48 -2.82
CA ALA A 353 11.03 -4.99 -3.14
C ALA A 353 11.47 -5.49 -4.51
N ILE A 354 12.39 -4.76 -5.14
CA ILE A 354 12.99 -5.14 -6.42
C ILE A 354 14.51 -5.06 -6.30
N LEU A 355 15.21 -6.15 -6.60
CA LEU A 355 16.68 -6.13 -6.75
C LEU A 355 17.04 -5.76 -8.18
N ILE A 356 17.91 -4.79 -8.33
CA ILE A 356 18.30 -4.17 -9.59
C ILE A 356 19.80 -4.28 -9.74
N GLN A 357 20.26 -4.61 -10.95
CA GLN A 357 21.67 -4.60 -11.31
C GLN A 357 21.97 -3.34 -12.13
N PRO A 358 22.94 -2.50 -11.71
CA PRO A 358 23.53 -1.48 -12.55
C PRO A 358 24.29 -2.10 -13.72
N LEU A 359 24.11 -1.58 -14.93
CA LEU A 359 24.77 -2.05 -16.17
C LEU A 359 25.59 -0.92 -16.80
N ALA A 360 26.33 -1.22 -17.87
CA ALA A 360 27.07 -0.20 -18.63
C ALA A 360 26.15 0.94 -19.11
N ASP A 361 24.96 0.62 -19.62
CA ASP A 361 24.05 1.58 -20.24
C ASP A 361 22.64 1.56 -19.61
N GLY A 362 22.55 1.29 -18.31
CA GLY A 362 21.25 1.37 -17.62
C GLY A 362 21.14 0.46 -16.40
N PHE A 363 19.92 -0.01 -16.16
CA PHE A 363 19.56 -0.81 -15.00
C PHE A 363 18.70 -1.99 -15.43
N LYS A 364 18.79 -3.09 -14.69
CA LYS A 364 17.99 -4.29 -14.95
C LYS A 364 17.42 -4.85 -13.65
N SER A 365 16.10 -5.05 -13.60
CA SER A 365 15.44 -5.79 -12.53
C SER A 365 15.82 -7.28 -12.59
N VAL A 366 16.32 -7.82 -11.48
CA VAL A 366 16.83 -9.21 -11.37
C VAL A 366 15.89 -10.06 -10.50
N CYS A 367 15.47 -9.51 -9.37
CA CYS A 367 14.59 -10.18 -8.42
C CYS A 367 13.40 -9.30 -8.11
N ILE A 368 12.20 -9.89 -8.12
CA ILE A 368 10.98 -9.23 -7.67
C ILE A 368 10.46 -10.01 -6.47
N PHE A 369 10.30 -9.31 -5.35
CA PHE A 369 9.89 -9.90 -4.09
C PHE A 369 8.51 -9.44 -3.67
N GLN A 370 7.68 -10.37 -3.23
CA GLN A 370 6.33 -10.10 -2.78
C GLN A 370 6.12 -10.63 -1.36
N ARG A 371 5.75 -9.75 -0.43
CA ARG A 371 5.32 -10.14 0.91
C ARG A 371 3.92 -10.75 0.83
N VAL A 372 3.72 -11.83 1.57
CA VAL A 372 2.39 -12.35 1.88
C VAL A 372 1.76 -11.45 2.94
N GLU A 373 0.76 -10.70 2.55
CA GLU A 373 -0.01 -9.84 3.45
C GLU A 373 -1.22 -10.60 4.03
N PRO A 374 -1.82 -10.11 5.13
CA PRO A 374 -3.18 -10.53 5.46
C PRO A 374 -4.12 -10.18 4.28
N HIS A 375 -5.24 -10.90 4.15
CA HIS A 375 -6.27 -10.62 3.12
C HIS A 375 -5.79 -10.81 1.66
N PHE A 376 -4.72 -11.61 1.47
CA PHE A 376 -4.04 -11.84 0.19
C PHE A 376 -4.86 -12.51 -0.88
#